data_AF-A0A2P2I7P9-F1
#
_entry.id   AF-A0A2P2I7P9-F1
#
_cell.length_a   1.000
_cell.length_b   1.000
_cell.length_c   1.000
_cell.angle_alpha   90.00
_cell.angle_beta   90.00
_cell.angle_gamma   90.00
#
_symmetry.space_group_name_H-M   'P 1'
#
loop_
_entity.id
_entity.type
_entity.pdbx_description
1 polymer ?
#
loop_
_entity_poly.entity_id
_entity_poly.type
_entity_poly.pdbx_seq_one_letter_code
_entity_poly.pdbx_strand_id
1 'polypeptide(L)'
;KPGTIITDATGIKGDTIDKIFNILPEEVDFVGGHPMAGREVQGVWNSNKNIFKGANFIITPHPSNTLENIDIVEDLAYKMGFKSVSKVTPADHDNIIGFTSQLTHAIAVALVNSDEKNFDTNVFIGDSYRDLTRIAMINEDLWDRLFMGNRDNLIDKIEKFEKSLDIIKNALKHKDSEILKEEFIKSTLRRKEIS
;
A
#
# COMPACT_ATOMS: atom_id res chain seq x y z
N LYS A 1 14.12 -1.03 28.53
CA LYS A 1 14.94 -1.81 29.50
C LYS A 1 15.82 -2.76 28.67
N PRO A 2 16.97 -3.24 29.15
CA PRO A 2 17.73 -4.24 28.43
C PRO A 2 16.85 -5.44 28.03
N GLY A 3 16.99 -5.93 26.81
CA GLY A 3 16.17 -7.01 26.23
C GLY A 3 14.75 -6.60 25.82
N THR A 4 14.46 -5.30 25.74
CA THR A 4 13.16 -4.83 25.20
C THR A 4 13.16 -4.94 23.68
N ILE A 5 12.06 -5.45 23.13
CA ILE A 5 11.78 -5.47 21.70
C ILE A 5 10.69 -4.43 21.42
N ILE A 6 10.93 -3.54 20.47
CA ILE A 6 9.98 -2.55 19.99
C ILE A 6 9.58 -2.92 18.57
N THR A 7 8.30 -2.78 18.25
CA THR A 7 7.80 -2.88 16.87
C THR A 7 6.80 -1.76 16.61
N ASP A 8 6.44 -1.56 15.35
CA ASP A 8 5.52 -0.54 14.91
C ASP A 8 4.44 -1.10 13.97
N ALA A 9 3.59 -0.21 13.47
CA ALA A 9 2.55 -0.53 12.51
C ALA A 9 2.45 0.54 11.41
N THR A 10 3.54 1.28 11.14
CA THR A 10 3.53 2.38 10.17
C THR A 10 3.48 1.88 8.73
N GLY A 11 2.84 2.65 7.85
CA GLY A 11 2.62 2.26 6.46
C GLY A 11 3.78 2.54 5.50
N ILE A 12 4.79 3.27 5.95
CA ILE A 12 6.03 3.62 5.22
C ILE A 12 7.20 3.44 6.19
N LYS A 13 8.32 2.89 5.72
CA LYS A 13 9.49 2.65 6.57
C LYS A 13 10.54 3.75 6.42
N GLY A 14 10.85 4.15 5.20
CA GLY A 14 11.85 5.16 4.87
C GLY A 14 13.17 4.95 5.62
N ASP A 15 13.76 6.05 6.07
CA ASP A 15 14.92 6.06 6.97
C ASP A 15 14.52 6.03 8.46
N THR A 16 13.24 5.81 8.77
CA THR A 16 12.71 5.84 10.14
C THR A 16 13.37 4.77 11.00
N ILE A 17 13.61 3.59 10.42
CA ILE A 17 14.24 2.47 11.13
C ILE A 17 15.66 2.84 11.55
N ASP A 18 16.46 3.39 10.63
CA ASP A 18 17.83 3.82 10.92
C ASP A 18 17.85 4.94 11.97
N LYS A 19 16.93 5.91 11.86
CA LYS A 19 16.76 6.97 12.87
C LYS A 19 16.42 6.42 14.25
N ILE A 20 15.58 5.39 14.32
CA ILE A 20 15.23 4.73 15.58
C ILE A 20 16.46 4.03 16.16
N PHE A 21 17.20 3.25 15.37
CA PHE A 21 18.42 2.60 15.84
C PHE A 21 19.47 3.59 16.37
N ASN A 22 19.58 4.77 15.77
CA ASN A 22 20.52 5.80 16.21
C ASN A 22 20.20 6.44 17.57
N ILE A 23 18.97 6.29 18.09
CA ILE A 23 18.57 6.87 19.39
C ILE A 23 18.30 5.81 20.46
N LEU A 24 18.22 4.53 20.07
CA LEU A 24 17.96 3.44 21.01
C LEU A 24 19.24 3.00 21.73
N PRO A 25 19.15 2.59 23.00
CA PRO A 25 20.24 1.88 23.66
C PRO A 25 20.58 0.57 22.92
N GLU A 26 21.85 0.16 22.93
CA GLU A 26 22.33 -1.05 22.23
C GLU A 26 21.57 -2.33 22.66
N GLU A 27 21.08 -2.38 23.91
CA GLU A 27 20.37 -3.53 24.46
C GLU A 27 18.85 -3.51 24.18
N VAL A 28 18.37 -2.57 23.36
CA VAL A 28 16.98 -2.46 22.92
C VAL A 28 16.92 -2.66 21.42
N ASP A 29 16.10 -3.61 20.98
CA ASP A 29 15.94 -3.90 19.56
C ASP A 29 14.66 -3.28 19.01
N PHE A 30 14.72 -2.85 17.74
CA PHE A 30 13.56 -2.36 16.99
C PHE A 30 13.36 -3.18 15.73
N VAL A 31 12.23 -3.86 15.64
CA VAL A 31 11.85 -4.67 14.48
C VAL A 31 10.69 -3.99 13.78
N GLY A 32 10.96 -3.41 12.61
CA GLY A 32 9.94 -2.70 11.83
C GLY A 32 8.83 -3.63 11.35
N GLY A 33 7.58 -3.22 11.55
CA GLY A 33 6.38 -3.99 11.23
C GLY A 33 5.36 -3.16 10.44
N HIS A 34 4.68 -3.79 9.49
CA HIS A 34 3.55 -3.20 8.78
C HIS A 34 2.43 -4.24 8.64
N PRO A 35 1.37 -4.12 9.45
CA PRO A 35 0.18 -4.91 9.25
C PRO A 35 -0.57 -4.43 8.00
N MET A 36 -0.68 -5.26 6.97
CA MET A 36 -1.45 -4.96 5.75
C MET A 36 -2.95 -5.16 6.00
N ALA A 37 -3.44 -4.50 7.04
CA ALA A 37 -4.79 -4.58 7.54
C ALA A 37 -5.22 -3.19 8.01
N GLY A 38 -6.20 -2.61 7.34
CA GLY A 38 -6.70 -1.28 7.63
C GLY A 38 -8.13 -1.13 7.17
N ARG A 39 -8.80 -0.11 7.70
CA ARG A 39 -10.10 0.34 7.24
C ARG A 39 -10.03 1.85 7.05
N GLU A 40 -10.86 2.37 6.15
CA GLU A 40 -11.01 3.80 5.87
C GLU A 40 -11.82 4.52 6.97
N VAL A 41 -11.66 4.11 8.23
CA VAL A 41 -12.34 4.67 9.40
C VAL A 41 -11.35 4.86 10.55
N GLN A 42 -11.56 5.90 11.34
CA GLN A 42 -10.67 6.28 12.44
C GLN A 42 -11.26 5.97 13.83
N GLY A 43 -10.39 5.90 14.85
CA GLY A 43 -10.80 5.83 16.26
C GLY A 43 -10.93 4.42 16.82
N VAL A 44 -10.62 4.28 18.12
CA VAL A 44 -10.60 2.98 18.83
C VAL A 44 -11.95 2.24 18.82
N TRP A 45 -13.05 2.99 18.69
CA TRP A 45 -14.41 2.45 18.61
C TRP A 45 -14.62 1.56 17.37
N ASN A 46 -13.81 1.76 16.32
CA ASN A 46 -13.82 0.96 15.11
C ASN A 46 -12.85 -0.24 15.17
N SER A 47 -12.20 -0.47 16.32
CA SER A 47 -11.29 -1.61 16.50
C SER A 47 -12.05 -2.94 16.40
N ASN A 48 -11.40 -3.92 15.78
CA ASN A 48 -11.98 -5.23 15.59
C ASN A 48 -10.91 -6.30 15.85
N LYS A 49 -11.20 -7.24 16.75
CA LYS A 49 -10.29 -8.33 17.10
C LYS A 49 -9.90 -9.23 15.90
N ASN A 50 -10.71 -9.22 14.84
CA ASN A 50 -10.49 -9.99 13.62
C ASN A 50 -9.86 -9.16 12.49
N ILE A 51 -9.46 -7.91 12.72
CA ILE A 51 -8.97 -7.01 11.65
C ILE A 51 -7.75 -7.57 10.91
N PHE A 52 -6.91 -8.35 11.61
CA PHE A 52 -5.70 -8.96 11.06
C PHE A 52 -5.95 -10.32 10.41
N LYS A 53 -7.13 -10.93 10.62
CA LYS A 53 -7.40 -12.29 10.18
C LYS A 53 -7.35 -12.38 8.66
N GLY A 54 -6.41 -13.18 8.15
CA GLY A 54 -6.26 -13.41 6.70
C GLY A 54 -5.44 -12.34 5.97
N ALA A 55 -5.02 -11.27 6.66
CA ALA A 55 -4.18 -10.22 6.10
C ALA A 55 -2.70 -10.65 6.05
N ASN A 56 -1.88 -9.88 5.33
CA ASN A 56 -0.44 -10.05 5.32
C ASN A 56 0.19 -9.16 6.40
N PHE A 57 1.33 -9.57 6.93
CA PHE A 57 2.18 -8.73 7.77
C PHE A 57 3.56 -8.63 7.12
N ILE A 58 4.15 -7.45 7.14
CA ILE A 58 5.48 -7.22 6.59
C ILE A 58 6.42 -6.86 7.73
N ILE A 59 7.54 -7.56 7.82
CA ILE A 59 8.67 -7.20 8.67
C ILE A 59 9.74 -6.57 7.78
N THR A 60 10.37 -5.53 8.28
CA THR A 60 11.52 -4.91 7.63
C THR A 60 12.76 -5.01 8.52
N PRO A 61 13.54 -6.10 8.37
CA PRO A 61 14.74 -6.32 9.17
C PRO A 61 15.79 -5.23 8.93
N HIS A 62 16.50 -4.87 10.00
CA HIS A 62 17.69 -4.05 10.00
C HIS A 62 18.92 -4.93 10.33
N PRO A 63 20.13 -4.63 9.80
CA PRO A 63 21.32 -5.43 10.07
C PRO A 63 21.69 -5.61 11.55
N SER A 64 21.26 -4.69 12.42
CA SER A 64 21.48 -4.78 13.88
C SER A 64 20.47 -5.68 14.61
N ASN A 65 19.39 -6.13 13.95
CA ASN A 65 18.43 -7.02 14.59
C ASN A 65 19.07 -8.37 14.90
N THR A 66 18.67 -8.96 16.04
CA THR A 66 18.92 -10.39 16.26
C THR A 66 17.85 -11.22 15.55
N LEU A 67 18.21 -12.43 15.09
CA LEU A 67 17.25 -13.35 14.47
C LEU A 67 16.14 -13.74 15.46
N GLU A 68 16.49 -13.94 16.73
CA GLU A 68 15.53 -14.27 17.80
C GLU A 68 14.45 -13.19 17.95
N ASN A 69 14.81 -11.91 17.91
CA ASN A 69 13.85 -10.82 18.04
C ASN A 69 12.94 -10.69 16.82
N ILE A 70 13.46 -10.94 15.62
CA ILE A 70 12.64 -11.01 14.39
C ILE A 70 11.63 -12.16 14.50
N ASP A 71 12.07 -13.34 14.96
CA ASP A 71 11.21 -14.51 15.09
C ASP A 71 10.11 -14.30 16.15
N ILE A 72 10.39 -13.57 17.24
CA ILE A 72 9.38 -13.17 18.23
C ILE A 72 8.29 -12.29 17.59
N VAL A 73 8.66 -11.31 16.77
CA VAL A 73 7.68 -10.43 16.10
C VAL A 73 6.89 -11.18 15.03
N GLU A 74 7.54 -12.09 14.31
CA GLU A 74 6.86 -12.98 13.36
C GLU A 74 5.84 -13.91 14.05
N ASP A 75 6.23 -14.57 15.15
CA ASP A 75 5.31 -15.41 15.94
C ASP A 75 4.14 -14.60 16.52
N LEU A 76 4.41 -13.37 17.00
CA LEU A 76 3.36 -12.45 17.42
C LEU A 76 2.36 -12.17 16.29
N ALA A 77 2.84 -11.90 15.07
CA ALA A 77 1.97 -11.68 13.92
C ALA A 77 1.09 -12.90 13.62
N TYR A 78 1.66 -14.11 13.58
CA TYR A 78 0.84 -15.32 13.37
C TYR A 78 -0.20 -15.52 14.47
N LYS A 79 0.15 -15.27 15.74
CA LYS A 79 -0.79 -15.33 16.88
C LYS A 79 -1.90 -14.29 16.79
N MET A 80 -1.65 -13.14 16.15
CA MET A 80 -2.65 -12.12 15.86
C MET A 80 -3.58 -12.49 14.69
N GLY A 81 -3.27 -13.55 13.94
CA GLY A 81 -4.12 -14.12 12.88
C GLY A 81 -3.76 -13.71 11.46
N PHE A 82 -2.59 -13.09 11.25
CA PHE A 82 -2.08 -12.83 9.91
C PHE A 82 -1.86 -14.15 9.15
N LYS A 83 -2.18 -14.16 7.85
CA LYS A 83 -2.05 -15.34 6.99
C LYS A 83 -0.60 -15.62 6.62
N SER A 84 0.18 -14.57 6.40
CA SER A 84 1.57 -14.65 5.97
C SER A 84 2.38 -13.49 6.53
N VAL A 85 3.66 -13.77 6.75
CA VAL A 85 4.67 -12.77 7.10
C VAL A 85 5.70 -12.72 5.98
N SER A 86 6.01 -11.53 5.48
CA SER A 86 7.09 -11.31 4.51
C SER A 86 8.19 -10.46 5.13
N LYS A 87 9.45 -10.77 4.80
CA LYS A 87 10.63 -10.03 5.29
C LYS A 87 11.29 -9.34 4.09
N VAL A 88 11.32 -8.02 4.06
CA VAL A 88 11.88 -7.22 2.95
C VAL A 88 12.68 -6.04 3.49
N THR A 89 13.53 -5.42 2.67
CA THR A 89 14.21 -4.19 3.10
C THR A 89 13.21 -3.02 3.21
N PRO A 90 13.51 -1.96 3.99
CA PRO A 90 12.71 -0.74 4.02
C PRO A 90 12.49 -0.12 2.63
N ALA A 91 13.54 -0.13 1.80
CA ALA A 91 13.48 0.41 0.44
C ALA A 91 12.56 -0.42 -0.47
N ASP A 92 12.66 -1.75 -0.42
CA ASP A 92 11.79 -2.64 -1.19
C ASP A 92 10.33 -2.52 -0.74
N HIS A 93 10.11 -2.46 0.58
CA HIS A 93 8.79 -2.23 1.17
C HIS A 93 8.15 -0.96 0.57
N ASP A 94 8.81 0.18 0.68
CA ASP A 94 8.26 1.46 0.25
C ASP A 94 8.04 1.52 -1.27
N ASN A 95 8.95 0.94 -2.05
CA ASN A 95 8.80 0.80 -3.51
C ASN A 95 7.56 -0.05 -3.88
N ILE A 96 7.34 -1.18 -3.20
CA ILE A 96 6.18 -2.06 -3.42
C ILE A 96 4.88 -1.39 -2.95
N ILE A 97 4.88 -0.75 -1.79
CA ILE A 97 3.72 -0.02 -1.24
C ILE A 97 3.33 1.15 -2.13
N GLY A 98 4.31 1.83 -2.73
CA GLY A 98 4.07 2.87 -3.72
C GLY A 98 3.16 2.39 -4.86
N PHE A 99 3.36 1.16 -5.34
CA PHE A 99 2.56 0.59 -6.42
C PHE A 99 1.27 -0.07 -5.94
N THR A 100 1.35 -0.89 -4.89
CA THR A 100 0.24 -1.77 -4.46
C THR A 100 -0.82 -1.06 -3.61
N SER A 101 -0.49 0.13 -3.07
CA SER A 101 -1.39 0.89 -2.18
C SER A 101 -1.47 2.37 -2.55
N GLN A 102 -0.36 3.09 -2.65
CA GLN A 102 -0.42 4.55 -2.79
C GLN A 102 -0.90 4.98 -4.18
N LEU A 103 -0.38 4.35 -5.23
CA LEU A 103 -0.83 4.60 -6.60
C LEU A 103 -2.34 4.33 -6.75
N THR A 104 -2.86 3.27 -6.11
CA THR A 104 -4.29 2.94 -6.23
C THR A 104 -5.17 4.01 -5.59
N HIS A 105 -4.77 4.57 -4.43
CA HIS A 105 -5.46 5.70 -3.82
C HIS A 105 -5.35 6.97 -4.66
N ALA A 106 -4.17 7.25 -5.24
CA ALA A 106 -3.98 8.41 -6.12
C ALA A 106 -4.91 8.34 -7.35
N ILE A 107 -5.02 7.16 -7.98
CA ILE A 107 -5.94 6.92 -9.11
C ILE A 107 -7.39 7.10 -8.68
N ALA A 108 -7.79 6.54 -7.54
CA ALA A 108 -9.16 6.63 -7.04
C ALA A 108 -9.58 8.09 -6.79
N VAL A 109 -8.72 8.87 -6.11
CA VAL A 109 -8.95 10.30 -5.85
C VAL A 109 -8.99 11.10 -7.15
N ALA A 110 -8.04 10.88 -8.06
CA ALA A 110 -7.99 11.57 -9.34
C ALA A 110 -9.22 11.28 -10.21
N LEU A 111 -9.69 10.02 -10.23
CA LEU A 111 -10.89 9.60 -10.95
C LEU A 111 -12.14 10.32 -10.41
N VAL A 112 -12.34 10.35 -9.09
CA VAL A 112 -13.46 11.08 -8.48
C VAL A 112 -13.40 12.58 -8.82
N ASN A 113 -12.23 13.18 -8.73
CA ASN A 113 -12.05 14.61 -8.98
C ASN A 113 -12.12 15.01 -10.45
N SER A 114 -11.98 14.06 -11.38
CA SER A 114 -12.05 14.32 -12.83
C SER A 114 -13.47 14.50 -13.38
N ASP A 115 -14.50 14.28 -12.55
CA ASP A 115 -15.89 14.51 -12.96
C ASP A 115 -16.18 16.03 -13.07
N GLU A 116 -16.60 16.48 -14.25
CA GLU A 116 -16.94 17.87 -14.54
C GLU A 116 -18.31 18.29 -13.97
N LYS A 117 -19.07 17.36 -13.37
CA LYS A 117 -20.38 17.59 -12.69
C LYS A 117 -21.44 18.30 -13.55
N ASN A 118 -21.29 18.25 -14.88
CA ASN A 118 -22.23 18.83 -15.84
C ASN A 118 -23.57 18.07 -15.88
N PHE A 119 -23.59 16.82 -15.39
CA PHE A 119 -24.76 15.97 -15.24
C PHE A 119 -24.77 15.34 -13.84
N ASP A 120 -25.92 14.83 -13.41
CA ASP A 120 -25.97 14.00 -12.20
C ASP A 120 -25.34 12.62 -12.49
N THR A 121 -24.01 12.54 -12.40
CA THR A 121 -23.25 11.30 -12.64
C THR A 121 -23.71 10.16 -11.72
N ASN A 122 -24.31 10.46 -10.55
CA ASN A 122 -24.72 9.45 -9.58
C ASN A 122 -25.73 8.43 -10.14
N VAL A 123 -26.63 8.85 -11.03
CA VAL A 123 -27.63 7.95 -11.62
C VAL A 123 -27.04 6.97 -12.63
N PHE A 124 -25.79 7.19 -13.06
CA PHE A 124 -25.06 6.35 -14.02
C PHE A 124 -23.97 5.48 -13.36
N ILE A 125 -23.78 5.58 -12.05
CA ILE A 125 -22.75 4.81 -11.32
C ILE A 125 -23.09 3.32 -11.32
N GLY A 126 -22.27 2.55 -12.03
CA GLY A 126 -22.22 1.09 -11.96
C GLY A 126 -21.12 0.57 -11.02
N ASP A 127 -21.00 -0.76 -10.95
CA ASP A 127 -20.09 -1.43 -10.01
C ASP A 127 -18.62 -1.11 -10.28
N SER A 128 -18.20 -0.96 -11.54
CA SER A 128 -16.81 -0.64 -11.88
C SER A 128 -16.34 0.69 -11.28
N TYR A 129 -17.21 1.71 -11.27
CA TYR A 129 -16.88 2.99 -10.64
C TYR A 129 -16.84 2.83 -9.12
N ARG A 130 -17.81 2.15 -8.52
CA ARG A 130 -17.84 1.89 -7.07
C ARG A 130 -16.59 1.14 -6.60
N ASP A 131 -16.18 0.10 -7.32
CA ASP A 131 -15.02 -0.71 -6.96
C ASP A 131 -13.72 0.10 -7.02
N LEU A 132 -13.52 0.90 -8.07
CA LEU A 132 -12.33 1.74 -8.23
C LEU A 132 -12.29 2.91 -7.25
N THR A 133 -13.44 3.46 -6.87
CA THR A 133 -13.53 4.66 -6.02
C THR A 133 -13.84 4.35 -4.56
N ARG A 134 -14.03 3.08 -4.18
CA ARG A 134 -14.27 2.69 -2.79
C ARG A 134 -13.24 3.29 -1.84
N ILE A 135 -11.96 3.26 -2.23
CA ILE A 135 -10.82 3.74 -1.45
C ILE A 135 -10.57 5.27 -1.56
N ALA A 136 -11.44 6.00 -2.27
CA ALA A 136 -11.33 7.45 -2.40
C ALA A 136 -11.82 8.20 -1.15
N MET A 137 -12.46 7.51 -0.19
CA MET A 137 -12.80 8.06 1.12
C MET A 137 -11.53 8.18 1.98
N ILE A 138 -10.70 9.16 1.64
CA ILE A 138 -9.34 9.30 2.15
C ILE A 138 -9.31 10.08 3.47
N ASN A 139 -8.45 9.66 4.39
CA ASN A 139 -8.03 10.47 5.54
C ASN A 139 -6.92 11.41 5.08
N GLU A 140 -7.23 12.68 4.89
CA GLU A 140 -6.34 13.69 4.34
C GLU A 140 -5.02 13.82 5.13
N ASP A 141 -5.07 13.87 6.46
CA ASP A 141 -3.90 14.06 7.31
C ASP A 141 -2.96 12.85 7.29
N LEU A 142 -3.52 11.64 7.26
CA LEU A 142 -2.73 10.40 7.20
C LEU A 142 -2.11 10.23 5.81
N TRP A 143 -2.93 10.37 4.77
CA TRP A 143 -2.48 10.07 3.41
C TRP A 143 -1.56 11.13 2.84
N ASP A 144 -1.67 12.40 3.24
CA ASP A 144 -0.66 13.42 2.97
C ASP A 144 0.71 12.96 3.48
N ARG A 145 0.80 12.54 4.74
CA ARG A 145 2.06 12.06 5.35
C ARG A 145 2.58 10.81 4.66
N LEU A 146 1.72 9.85 4.32
CA LEU A 146 2.14 8.63 3.62
C LEU A 146 2.66 8.96 2.22
N PHE A 147 1.96 9.80 1.46
CA PHE A 147 2.37 10.20 0.11
C PHE A 147 3.66 10.99 0.15
N MET A 148 3.78 11.99 1.03
CA MET A 148 4.99 12.79 1.18
C MET A 148 6.17 11.97 1.68
N GLY A 149 5.94 11.03 2.60
CA GLY A 149 6.95 10.13 3.13
C GLY A 149 7.51 9.13 2.10
N ASN A 150 6.81 8.92 0.99
CA ASN A 150 7.21 8.00 -0.08
C ASN A 150 7.13 8.63 -1.49
N ARG A 151 7.29 9.96 -1.54
CA ARG A 151 6.97 10.78 -2.70
C ARG A 151 7.66 10.29 -3.97
N ASP A 152 8.96 10.03 -3.89
CA ASP A 152 9.76 9.75 -5.09
C ASP A 152 9.39 8.39 -5.71
N ASN A 153 9.11 7.38 -4.88
CA ASN A 153 8.56 6.10 -5.35
C ASN A 153 7.16 6.29 -5.94
N LEU A 154 6.28 7.06 -5.28
CA LEU A 154 4.93 7.31 -5.76
C LEU A 154 4.92 8.03 -7.12
N ILE A 155 5.79 9.04 -7.31
CA ILE A 155 5.97 9.72 -8.61
C ILE A 155 6.37 8.72 -9.69
N ASP A 156 7.37 7.88 -9.45
CA ASP A 156 7.77 6.83 -10.40
C ASP A 156 6.60 5.90 -10.76
N LYS A 157 5.74 5.55 -9.79
CA LYS A 157 4.56 4.70 -10.05
C LYS A 157 3.49 5.43 -10.85
N ILE A 158 3.25 6.70 -10.56
CA ILE A 158 2.31 7.54 -11.30
C ILE A 158 2.76 7.67 -12.75
N GLU A 159 4.02 8.03 -13.01
CA GLU A 159 4.53 8.18 -14.38
C GLU A 159 4.45 6.88 -15.18
N LYS A 160 4.71 5.73 -14.55
CA LYS A 160 4.57 4.39 -15.18
C LYS A 160 3.11 4.06 -15.49
N PHE A 161 2.19 4.45 -14.60
CA PHE A 161 0.77 4.30 -14.82
C PHE A 161 0.28 5.20 -15.96
N GLU A 162 0.68 6.48 -15.97
CA GLU A 162 0.36 7.44 -17.04
C GLU A 162 0.80 6.92 -18.41
N LYS A 163 2.02 6.39 -18.53
CA LYS A 163 2.50 5.76 -19.77
C LYS A 163 1.61 4.59 -20.21
N SER A 164 1.13 3.78 -19.27
CA SER A 164 0.25 2.65 -19.56
C SER A 164 -1.15 3.12 -20.00
N LEU A 165 -1.68 4.16 -19.35
CA LEU A 165 -2.95 4.79 -19.73
C LEU A 165 -2.85 5.50 -21.08
N ASP A 166 -1.71 6.11 -21.38
CA ASP A 166 -1.43 6.78 -22.66
C ASP A 166 -1.44 5.82 -23.84
N ILE A 167 -1.01 4.57 -23.67
CA ILE A 167 -1.11 3.54 -24.71
C ILE A 167 -2.58 3.34 -25.10
N ILE A 168 -3.48 3.18 -24.11
CA ILE A 168 -4.92 3.01 -24.33
C ILE A 168 -5.51 4.27 -24.98
N LYS A 169 -5.19 5.45 -24.44
CA LYS A 169 -5.66 6.75 -24.97
C LYS A 169 -5.23 6.95 -26.42
N ASN A 170 -3.98 6.64 -26.76
CA ASN A 170 -3.46 6.81 -28.11
C ASN A 170 -4.04 5.78 -29.08
N ALA A 171 -4.25 4.53 -28.66
CA ALA A 171 -4.95 3.54 -29.48
C ALA A 171 -6.37 4.02 -29.84
N LEU A 172 -7.11 4.60 -28.89
CA LEU A 172 -8.42 5.20 -29.14
C LEU A 172 -8.35 6.37 -30.15
N LYS A 173 -7.39 7.29 -29.98
CA LYS A 173 -7.21 8.43 -30.90
C LYS A 173 -6.96 7.99 -32.34
N HIS A 174 -6.22 6.90 -32.54
CA HIS A 174 -5.86 6.38 -33.85
C HIS A 174 -6.82 5.28 -34.35
N LYS A 175 -7.88 4.96 -33.58
CA LYS A 175 -8.82 3.86 -33.85
C LYS A 175 -8.13 2.49 -34.00
N ASP A 176 -7.05 2.29 -33.27
CA ASP A 176 -6.26 1.05 -33.27
C ASP A 176 -6.89 0.01 -32.34
N SER A 177 -7.76 -0.82 -32.91
CA SER A 177 -8.42 -1.89 -32.16
C SER A 177 -7.46 -3.03 -31.78
N GLU A 178 -6.32 -3.17 -32.44
CA GLU A 178 -5.39 -4.27 -32.19
C GLU A 178 -4.63 -4.03 -30.90
N ILE A 179 -4.04 -2.84 -30.75
CA ILE A 179 -3.34 -2.43 -29.51
C ILE A 179 -4.27 -2.51 -28.29
N LEU A 180 -5.54 -2.12 -28.43
CA LEU A 180 -6.50 -2.24 -27.32
C LEU A 180 -6.69 -3.69 -26.87
N LYS A 181 -6.84 -4.62 -27.83
CA LYS A 181 -7.00 -6.04 -27.51
C LYS A 181 -5.75 -6.62 -26.85
N GLU A 182 -4.57 -6.23 -27.33
CA GLU A 182 -3.30 -6.65 -26.73
C GLU A 182 -3.20 -6.23 -25.25
N GLU A 183 -3.46 -4.95 -24.94
CA GLU A 183 -3.40 -4.48 -23.56
C GLU A 183 -4.49 -5.13 -22.68
N PHE A 184 -5.68 -5.43 -23.22
CA PHE A 184 -6.73 -6.15 -22.49
C PHE A 184 -6.34 -7.60 -22.18
N ILE A 185 -5.75 -8.31 -23.14
CA ILE A 185 -5.27 -9.69 -22.96
C ILE A 185 -4.15 -9.70 -21.92
N LYS A 186 -3.16 -8.81 -22.06
CA LYS A 186 -2.05 -8.66 -21.13
C LYS A 186 -2.52 -8.38 -19.71
N SER A 187 -3.48 -7.46 -19.53
CA SER A 187 -4.10 -7.17 -18.24
C SER A 187 -4.82 -8.39 -17.66
N THR A 188 -5.60 -9.10 -18.50
CA THR A 188 -6.32 -10.32 -18.10
C THR A 188 -5.37 -11.42 -17.61
N LEU A 189 -4.27 -11.64 -18.31
CA LEU A 189 -3.27 -12.66 -17.93
C LEU A 189 -2.62 -12.31 -16.59
N ARG A 190 -2.14 -11.07 -16.44
CA ARG A 190 -1.52 -10.60 -15.17
C ARG A 190 -2.50 -10.67 -14.01
N ARG A 191 -3.78 -10.36 -14.21
CA ARG A 191 -4.77 -10.37 -13.13
C ARG A 191 -5.08 -11.79 -12.63
N LYS A 192 -5.02 -12.79 -13.50
CA LYS A 192 -5.24 -14.21 -13.14
C LYS A 192 -4.13 -14.78 -12.26
N GLU A 193 -2.95 -14.17 -12.24
CA GLU A 193 -1.84 -14.61 -11.37
C GLU A 193 -2.02 -14.16 -9.92
N ILE A 194 -2.90 -13.19 -9.66
CA ILE A 194 -3.12 -12.56 -8.34
C ILE A 194 -4.27 -13.24 -7.56
N SER A 195 -5.06 -14.11 -8.22
CA SER A 195 -6.24 -14.77 -7.64
C SER A 195 -5.93 -16.10 -6.95
#